data_AF-A0A2Z3IYJ0-F1
#
_entry.id   AF-A0A2Z3IYJ0-F1
#
_cell.length_a   1.000
_cell.length_b   1.000
_cell.length_c   1.000
_cell.angle_alpha   90.00
_cell.angle_beta   90.00
_cell.angle_gamma   90.00
#
_symmetry.space_group_name_H-M   'P 1'
#
loop_
_entity.id
_entity.type
_entity.pdbx_description
1 polymer ?
#
loop_
_entity_poly.entity_id
_entity_poly.type
_entity_poly.pdbx_seq_one_letter_code
_entity_poly.pdbx_strand_id
1 'polypeptide(L)'
;MVSPSQRGRALSLVLAGLSVGTALGVPFGLLIEAYFGWRSTIALIVFLGLLSAFGLMMRAGAYPESEPMAWRERLGALKDVFTLSTLGVTLWTGIASLGLYTYIAEILSSRAMGAVTDTFIWLWGIGGMLGALLIGRFIDRYVTPIKATSILISLLGVGFVLVGYAPIALAGAGCFIWGLCGWASMAPQQHALVTHAPRHAAASVAWNSSANYLGSGIGAALGSAALGAHLAAAWLPVGALMAASIALLIHLIKARKAHVTESPYGSGCSEL
;
A
#
# COMPACT_ATOMS: atom_id res chain seq x y z
N MET A 1 -15.67 20.75 12.39
CA MET A 1 -14.26 20.61 12.78
C MET A 1 -14.17 19.98 14.16
N VAL A 2 -13.07 19.31 14.45
CA VAL A 2 -12.80 18.67 15.75
C VAL A 2 -11.77 19.50 16.50
N SER A 3 -11.92 19.64 17.81
CA SER A 3 -10.92 20.27 18.67
C SER A 3 -9.56 19.56 18.54
N PRO A 4 -8.43 20.20 18.91
CA PRO A 4 -7.12 19.53 18.93
C PRO A 4 -7.12 18.19 19.66
N SER A 5 -7.88 18.09 20.76
CA SER A 5 -8.11 16.87 21.53
C SER A 5 -8.92 15.78 20.79
N GLN A 6 -9.67 16.15 19.76
CA GLN A 6 -10.51 15.26 18.94
C GLN A 6 -9.89 14.92 17.57
N ARG A 7 -8.73 15.51 17.20
CA ARG A 7 -8.04 15.23 15.93
C ARG A 7 -7.69 13.75 15.78
N GLY A 8 -7.20 13.13 16.85
CA GLY A 8 -6.94 11.69 16.85
C GLY A 8 -8.21 10.88 16.57
N ARG A 9 -9.34 11.26 17.20
CA ARG A 9 -10.63 10.57 17.00
C ARG A 9 -11.18 10.74 15.58
N ALA A 10 -11.04 11.92 14.99
CA ALA A 10 -11.42 12.15 13.60
C ALA A 10 -10.53 11.37 12.63
N LEU A 11 -9.21 11.33 12.88
CA LEU A 11 -8.29 10.52 12.08
C LEU A 11 -8.62 9.03 12.17
N SER A 12 -8.89 8.52 13.38
CA SER A 12 -9.34 7.14 13.58
C SER A 12 -10.65 6.85 12.85
N LEU A 13 -11.59 7.79 12.80
CA LEU A 13 -12.85 7.63 12.06
C LEU A 13 -12.61 7.53 10.55
N VAL A 14 -11.73 8.38 10.00
CA VAL A 14 -11.37 8.35 8.57
C VAL A 14 -10.67 7.04 8.22
N LEU A 15 -9.70 6.62 9.04
CA LEU A 15 -8.99 5.36 8.86
C LEU A 15 -9.93 4.16 8.98
N ALA A 16 -10.83 4.16 9.97
CA ALA A 16 -11.85 3.13 10.11
C ALA A 16 -12.80 3.09 8.91
N GLY A 17 -13.21 4.25 8.39
CA GLY A 17 -14.02 4.34 7.18
C GLY A 17 -13.31 3.77 5.95
N LEU A 18 -12.02 4.09 5.77
CA LEU A 18 -11.21 3.51 4.70
C LEU A 18 -11.08 1.99 4.85
N SER A 19 -10.80 1.50 6.06
CA SER A 19 -10.68 0.06 6.32
C SER A 19 -12.00 -0.67 6.10
N VAL A 20 -13.12 -0.17 6.62
CA VAL A 20 -14.45 -0.76 6.44
C VAL A 20 -14.90 -0.67 4.98
N GLY A 21 -14.56 0.42 4.29
CA GLY A 21 -14.80 0.60 2.87
C GLY A 21 -14.09 -0.45 2.02
N THR A 22 -12.80 -0.70 2.27
CA THR A 22 -12.06 -1.75 1.56
C THR A 22 -12.53 -3.14 1.97
N ALA A 23 -12.79 -3.35 3.26
CA ALA A 23 -13.28 -4.59 3.87
C ALA A 23 -14.57 -5.10 3.24
N LEU A 24 -15.57 -4.23 3.16
CA LEU A 24 -16.92 -4.58 2.72
C LEU A 24 -17.14 -4.24 1.26
N GLY A 25 -16.49 -3.21 0.74
CA GLY A 25 -16.69 -2.71 -0.62
C GLY A 25 -16.29 -3.72 -1.70
N VAL A 26 -15.17 -4.44 -1.51
CA VAL A 26 -14.74 -5.48 -2.46
C VAL A 26 -15.73 -6.66 -2.47
N PRO A 27 -16.07 -7.28 -1.32
CA PRO A 27 -17.13 -8.28 -1.23
C PRO A 27 -18.47 -7.91 -1.87
N PHE A 28 -19.01 -6.74 -1.49
CA PHE A 28 -20.28 -6.27 -2.01
C PHE A 28 -20.20 -5.92 -3.49
N GLY A 29 -19.07 -5.35 -3.94
CA GLY A 29 -18.83 -5.03 -5.34
C GLY A 29 -18.86 -6.28 -6.23
N LEU A 30 -18.17 -7.34 -5.80
CA LEU A 30 -18.14 -8.63 -6.50
C LEU A 30 -19.52 -9.32 -6.49
N LEU A 31 -20.26 -9.26 -5.37
CA LEU A 31 -21.63 -9.81 -5.31
C LEU A 31 -22.57 -9.07 -6.26
N ILE A 32 -22.54 -7.74 -6.27
CA ILE A 32 -23.35 -6.94 -7.19
C ILE A 32 -22.96 -7.20 -8.64
N GLU A 33 -21.66 -7.32 -8.92
CA GLU A 33 -21.17 -7.68 -10.25
C GLU A 33 -21.72 -9.04 -10.70
N ALA A 34 -21.68 -10.05 -9.83
CA ALA A 34 -22.13 -11.40 -10.15
C ALA A 34 -23.64 -11.48 -10.47
N TYR A 35 -24.48 -10.71 -9.77
CA TYR A 35 -25.94 -10.76 -9.95
C TYR A 35 -26.49 -9.70 -10.90
N PHE A 36 -25.90 -8.51 -10.93
CA PHE A 36 -26.42 -7.32 -11.62
C PHE A 36 -25.44 -6.73 -12.63
N GLY A 37 -24.28 -7.34 -12.82
CA GLY A 37 -23.24 -6.91 -13.76
C GLY A 37 -22.43 -5.72 -13.28
N TRP A 38 -21.27 -5.53 -13.90
CA TRP A 38 -20.30 -4.49 -13.54
C TRP A 38 -20.87 -3.05 -13.59
N ARG A 39 -21.83 -2.78 -14.50
CA ARG A 39 -22.47 -1.45 -14.63
C ARG A 39 -23.19 -1.03 -13.35
N SER A 40 -23.83 -1.99 -12.67
CA SER A 40 -24.55 -1.76 -11.41
C SER A 40 -23.58 -1.47 -10.27
N THR A 41 -22.44 -2.17 -10.22
CA THR A 41 -21.35 -1.89 -9.28
C THR A 41 -20.79 -0.47 -9.46
N ILE A 42 -20.55 -0.05 -10.71
CA ILE A 42 -20.13 1.33 -11.02
C ILE A 42 -21.20 2.35 -10.63
N ALA A 43 -22.49 2.09 -10.91
CA ALA A 43 -23.58 2.98 -10.54
C ALA A 43 -23.69 3.18 -9.02
N LEU A 44 -23.48 2.12 -8.22
CA LEU A 44 -23.43 2.23 -6.76
C LEU A 44 -22.27 3.12 -6.29
N ILE A 45 -21.07 2.95 -6.86
CA ILE A 45 -19.90 3.79 -6.55
C ILE A 45 -20.21 5.26 -6.85
N VAL A 46 -20.79 5.54 -8.03
CA VAL A 46 -21.22 6.89 -8.42
C VAL A 46 -22.22 7.45 -7.42
N PHE A 47 -23.23 6.67 -7.04
CA PHE A 47 -24.26 7.09 -6.08
C PHE A 47 -23.66 7.45 -4.71
N LEU A 48 -22.79 6.61 -4.15
CA LEU A 48 -22.11 6.87 -2.88
C LEU A 48 -21.19 8.11 -2.96
N GLY A 49 -20.54 8.30 -4.11
CA GLY A 49 -19.73 9.50 -4.40
C GLY A 49 -20.58 10.78 -4.41
N LEU A 50 -21.73 10.76 -5.10
CA LEU A 50 -22.68 11.87 -5.13
C LEU A 50 -23.24 12.17 -3.74
N LEU A 51 -23.59 11.14 -2.96
CA LEU A 51 -24.07 11.29 -1.59
C LEU A 51 -23.01 11.97 -0.70
N SER A 52 -21.76 11.56 -0.84
CA SER A 52 -20.63 12.15 -0.11
C SER A 52 -20.39 13.61 -0.53
N ALA A 53 -20.42 13.90 -1.82
CA ALA A 53 -20.29 15.25 -2.37
C ALA A 53 -21.41 16.17 -1.87
N PHE A 54 -22.65 15.68 -1.88
CA PHE A 54 -23.81 16.40 -1.36
C PHE A 54 -23.67 16.72 0.13
N GLY A 55 -23.26 15.74 0.95
CA GLY A 55 -22.98 15.95 2.37
C GLY A 55 -21.87 16.99 2.63
N LEU A 56 -20.88 17.08 1.74
CA LEU A 56 -19.83 18.10 1.80
C LEU A 56 -20.36 19.49 1.40
N MET A 57 -21.15 19.58 0.33
CA MET A 57 -21.77 20.82 -0.13
C MET A 57 -22.65 21.45 0.94
N MET A 58 -23.43 20.65 1.68
CA MET A 58 -24.23 21.12 2.82
C MET A 58 -23.39 21.74 3.94
N ARG A 59 -22.07 21.52 3.97
CA ARG A 59 -21.15 22.03 5.00
C ARG A 59 -20.10 23.01 4.44
N ALA A 60 -20.21 23.39 3.17
CA ALA A 60 -19.21 24.17 2.42
C ALA A 60 -18.84 25.53 3.03
N GLY A 61 -19.75 26.18 3.76
CA GLY A 61 -19.49 27.47 4.41
C GLY A 61 -18.67 27.41 5.71
N ALA A 62 -18.27 26.22 6.16
CA ALA A 62 -17.64 26.01 7.47
C ALA A 62 -16.15 25.65 7.39
N TYR A 63 -15.45 25.91 6.28
CA TYR A 63 -14.02 25.62 6.15
C TYR A 63 -13.20 26.91 6.28
N PRO A 64 -12.19 26.99 7.17
CA PRO A 64 -11.24 28.09 7.16
C PRO A 64 -10.42 27.99 5.88
N GLU A 65 -10.04 29.12 5.30
CA GLU A 65 -8.99 29.14 4.29
C GLU A 65 -7.73 28.53 4.90
N SER A 66 -7.41 27.29 4.52
CA SER A 66 -6.07 26.75 4.78
C SER A 66 -5.14 27.42 3.77
N GLU A 67 -4.11 28.12 4.23
CA GLU A 67 -3.08 28.61 3.31
C GLU A 67 -2.58 27.42 2.46
N PRO A 68 -2.78 27.46 1.13
CA PRO A 68 -2.38 26.36 0.28
C PRO A 68 -0.86 26.26 0.33
N MET A 69 -0.32 25.17 0.87
CA MET A 69 1.13 24.95 0.86
C MET A 69 1.62 25.00 -0.60
N ALA A 70 2.51 25.93 -0.89
CA ALA A 70 2.96 26.23 -2.25
C ALA A 70 3.52 24.96 -2.91
N TRP A 71 3.26 24.76 -4.20
CA TRP A 71 3.73 23.57 -4.93
C TRP A 71 5.26 23.38 -4.83
N ARG A 72 6.01 24.49 -4.75
CA ARG A 72 7.47 24.49 -4.54
C ARG A 72 7.86 23.89 -3.19
N GLU A 73 7.11 24.17 -2.14
CA GLU A 73 7.33 23.59 -0.81
C GLU A 73 6.96 22.10 -0.78
N ARG A 74 5.93 21.69 -1.55
CA ARG A 74 5.58 20.27 -1.72
C ARG A 74 6.70 19.47 -2.38
N LEU A 75 7.40 20.07 -3.35
CA LEU A 75 8.58 19.46 -3.97
C LEU A 75 9.82 19.53 -3.08
N GLY A 76 9.86 20.45 -2.12
CA GLY A 76 10.93 20.53 -1.13
C GLY A 76 11.12 19.21 -0.37
N ALA A 77 10.02 18.50 -0.08
CA ALA A 77 10.06 17.18 0.54
C ALA A 77 10.82 16.13 -0.29
N LEU A 78 10.85 16.26 -1.62
CA LEU A 78 11.56 15.34 -2.52
C LEU A 78 13.07 15.60 -2.59
N LYS A 79 13.58 16.67 -1.98
CA LYS A 79 15.02 16.93 -1.92
C LYS A 79 15.72 16.09 -0.85
N ASP A 80 14.97 15.60 0.13
CA ASP A 80 15.49 14.77 1.19
C ASP A 80 15.68 13.32 0.72
N VAL A 81 16.88 12.79 0.95
CA VAL A 81 17.28 11.43 0.57
C VAL A 81 16.46 10.39 1.33
N PHE A 82 16.08 10.64 2.59
CA PHE A 82 15.27 9.69 3.36
C PHE A 82 13.86 9.58 2.77
N THR A 83 13.27 10.71 2.39
CA THR A 83 11.96 10.79 1.73
C THR A 83 12.00 10.07 0.39
N LEU A 84 12.97 10.40 -0.50
CA LEU A 84 13.12 9.73 -1.79
C LEU A 84 13.33 8.21 -1.65
N SER A 85 14.19 7.79 -0.71
CA SER A 85 14.42 6.35 -0.47
C SER A 85 13.13 5.66 -0.03
N THR A 86 12.35 6.28 0.86
CA THR A 86 11.09 5.72 1.35
C THR A 86 10.04 5.65 0.25
N LEU A 87 9.93 6.68 -0.59
CA LEU A 87 9.08 6.67 -1.79
C LEU A 87 9.54 5.62 -2.80
N GLY A 88 10.85 5.38 -2.94
CA GLY A 88 11.41 4.31 -3.75
C GLY A 88 10.98 2.93 -3.26
N VAL A 89 11.07 2.67 -1.95
CA VAL A 89 10.54 1.43 -1.34
C VAL A 89 9.05 1.27 -1.63
N THR A 90 8.28 2.36 -1.51
CA THR A 90 6.84 2.38 -1.81
C THR A 90 6.57 2.00 -3.26
N LEU A 91 7.27 2.63 -4.19
CA LEU A 91 7.10 2.46 -5.62
C LEU A 91 7.41 1.01 -6.03
N TRP A 92 8.53 0.45 -5.58
CA TRP A 92 8.90 -0.93 -5.88
C TRP A 92 7.96 -1.95 -5.22
N THR A 93 7.45 -1.65 -4.02
CA THR A 93 6.40 -2.47 -3.38
C THR A 93 5.10 -2.41 -4.18
N GLY A 94 4.73 -1.25 -4.73
CA GLY A 94 3.57 -1.08 -5.61
C GLY A 94 3.71 -1.84 -6.93
N ILE A 95 4.89 -1.79 -7.57
CA ILE A 95 5.23 -2.59 -8.77
C ILE A 95 5.02 -4.07 -8.47
N ALA A 96 5.58 -4.54 -7.36
CA ALA A 96 5.53 -5.95 -6.99
C ALA A 96 4.12 -6.42 -6.61
N SER A 97 3.40 -5.63 -5.81
CA SER A 97 2.13 -6.06 -5.22
C SER A 97 0.94 -5.75 -6.13
N LEU A 98 0.46 -4.51 -6.17
CA LEU A 98 -0.73 -4.15 -6.94
C LEU A 98 -0.50 -4.28 -8.46
N GLY A 99 0.74 -4.08 -8.93
CA GLY A 99 1.10 -4.35 -10.31
C GLY A 99 0.86 -5.80 -10.73
N LEU A 100 1.34 -6.76 -9.92
CA LEU A 100 1.11 -8.20 -10.15
C LEU A 100 -0.36 -8.58 -10.03
N TYR A 101 -1.12 -7.92 -9.15
CA TYR A 101 -2.53 -8.23 -8.89
C TYR A 101 -3.39 -8.11 -10.15
N THR A 102 -3.03 -7.19 -11.05
CA THR A 102 -3.65 -7.04 -12.37
C THR A 102 -3.71 -8.34 -13.16
N TYR A 103 -2.75 -9.25 -12.95
CA TYR A 103 -2.60 -10.51 -13.69
C TYR A 103 -2.93 -11.75 -12.86
N ILE A 104 -3.64 -11.60 -11.74
CA ILE A 104 -3.93 -12.72 -10.84
C ILE A 104 -4.68 -13.85 -11.55
N ALA A 105 -5.62 -13.51 -12.43
CA ALA A 105 -6.40 -14.49 -13.19
C ALA A 105 -5.52 -15.27 -14.19
N GLU A 106 -4.64 -14.58 -14.90
CA GLU A 106 -3.70 -15.15 -15.87
C GLU A 106 -2.69 -16.08 -15.18
N ILE A 107 -2.18 -15.66 -14.02
CA ILE A 107 -1.28 -16.48 -13.19
C ILE A 107 -2.00 -17.75 -12.76
N LEU A 108 -3.21 -17.66 -12.19
CA LEU A 108 -3.95 -18.83 -11.73
C LEU A 108 -4.38 -19.75 -12.88
N SER A 109 -4.79 -19.18 -14.01
CA SER A 109 -5.13 -19.93 -15.22
C SER A 109 -3.93 -20.73 -15.74
N SER A 110 -2.74 -20.13 -15.77
CA SER A 110 -1.49 -20.81 -16.18
C SER A 110 -1.11 -21.99 -15.28
N ARG A 111 -1.70 -22.08 -14.08
CA ARG A 111 -1.50 -23.14 -13.10
C ARG A 111 -2.66 -24.14 -13.03
N ALA A 112 -3.58 -24.11 -14.01
CA ALA A 112 -4.83 -24.89 -14.01
C ALA A 112 -5.71 -24.62 -12.77
N MET A 113 -5.63 -23.41 -12.20
CA MET A 113 -6.41 -22.95 -11.04
C MET A 113 -7.47 -21.90 -11.42
N GLY A 114 -7.76 -21.72 -12.71
CA GLY A 114 -8.71 -20.69 -13.19
C GLY A 114 -10.11 -20.80 -12.57
N ALA A 115 -10.56 -22.02 -12.23
CA ALA A 115 -11.86 -22.27 -11.61
C ALA A 115 -12.02 -21.71 -10.18
N VAL A 116 -10.92 -21.39 -9.49
CA VAL A 116 -10.92 -20.87 -8.11
C VAL A 116 -10.42 -19.43 -8.01
N THR A 117 -10.33 -18.73 -9.15
CA THR A 117 -9.82 -17.35 -9.23
C THR A 117 -10.56 -16.41 -8.28
N ASP A 118 -11.89 -16.47 -8.26
CA ASP A 118 -12.72 -15.64 -7.38
C ASP A 118 -12.35 -15.86 -5.92
N THR A 119 -12.28 -17.11 -5.46
CA THR A 119 -11.89 -17.47 -4.09
C THR A 119 -10.54 -16.88 -3.71
N PHE A 120 -9.58 -16.86 -4.64
CA PHE A 120 -8.24 -16.34 -4.39
C PHE A 120 -8.23 -14.80 -4.33
N ILE A 121 -9.02 -14.14 -5.17
CA ILE A 121 -9.27 -12.69 -5.09
C ILE A 121 -9.92 -12.34 -3.75
N TRP A 122 -10.87 -13.14 -3.28
CA TRP A 122 -11.49 -12.99 -1.95
C TRP A 122 -10.46 -13.15 -0.82
N LEU A 123 -9.62 -14.18 -0.87
CA LEU A 123 -8.55 -14.38 0.13
C LEU A 123 -7.57 -13.21 0.14
N TRP A 124 -7.17 -12.71 -1.04
CA TRP A 124 -6.33 -11.52 -1.15
C TRP A 124 -7.02 -10.28 -0.55
N GLY A 125 -8.30 -10.06 -0.85
CA GLY A 125 -9.08 -8.94 -0.30
C GLY A 125 -9.22 -8.99 1.22
N ILE A 126 -9.58 -10.16 1.77
CA ILE A 126 -9.70 -10.37 3.22
C ILE A 126 -8.33 -10.19 3.90
N GLY A 127 -7.27 -10.74 3.31
CA GLY A 127 -5.90 -10.52 3.77
C GLY A 127 -5.58 -9.04 3.83
N GLY A 128 -5.85 -8.30 2.75
CA GLY A 128 -5.62 -6.86 2.65
C GLY A 128 -6.38 -6.04 3.70
N MET A 129 -7.65 -6.35 3.91
CA MET A 129 -8.46 -5.77 4.98
C MET A 129 -7.82 -5.98 6.36
N LEU A 130 -7.47 -7.23 6.69
CA LEU A 130 -6.87 -7.54 7.99
C LEU A 130 -5.50 -6.88 8.14
N GLY A 131 -4.69 -6.85 7.08
CA GLY A 131 -3.41 -6.16 7.05
C GLY A 131 -3.55 -4.67 7.36
N ALA A 132 -4.46 -3.97 6.66
CA ALA A 132 -4.71 -2.55 6.87
C ALA A 132 -5.24 -2.24 8.28
N LEU A 133 -6.08 -3.10 8.84
CA LEU A 133 -6.67 -2.93 10.18
C LEU A 133 -5.68 -3.20 11.32
N LEU A 134 -4.86 -4.24 11.18
CA LEU A 134 -4.01 -4.74 12.26
C LEU A 134 -2.64 -4.04 12.30
N ILE A 135 -2.16 -3.49 11.18
CA ILE A 135 -0.79 -3.00 11.09
C ILE A 135 -0.50 -1.83 12.04
N GLY A 136 -1.44 -0.90 12.24
CA GLY A 136 -1.25 0.24 13.15
C GLY A 136 -0.99 -0.23 14.59
N ARG A 137 -1.86 -1.12 15.09
CA ARG A 137 -1.69 -1.74 16.42
C ARG A 137 -0.41 -2.56 16.51
N PHE A 138 -0.03 -3.22 15.43
CA PHE A 138 1.15 -4.07 15.40
C PHE A 138 2.46 -3.25 15.51
N ILE A 139 2.56 -2.16 14.76
CA ILE A 139 3.71 -1.24 14.79
C ILE A 139 3.79 -0.54 16.15
N ASP A 140 2.68 -0.05 16.68
CA ASP A 140 2.69 0.72 17.93
C ASP A 140 3.12 -0.13 19.14
N ARG A 141 2.82 -1.44 19.12
CA ARG A 141 2.98 -2.32 20.30
C ARG A 141 4.15 -3.30 20.22
N TYR A 142 4.55 -3.75 19.03
CA TYR A 142 5.42 -4.93 18.92
C TYR A 142 6.72 -4.71 18.14
N VAL A 143 6.75 -3.82 17.14
CA VAL A 143 7.91 -3.70 16.23
C VAL A 143 8.11 -2.27 15.73
N THR A 144 9.38 -1.87 15.58
CA THR A 144 9.69 -0.57 14.96
C THR A 144 9.22 -0.52 13.50
N PRO A 145 8.86 0.65 12.94
CA PRO A 145 8.42 0.79 11.55
C PRO A 145 9.41 0.21 10.53
N ILE A 146 10.71 0.28 10.83
CA ILE A 146 11.77 -0.31 10.01
C ILE A 146 11.67 -1.83 9.99
N LYS A 147 11.58 -2.48 11.17
CA LYS A 147 11.45 -3.94 11.28
C LYS A 147 10.14 -4.43 10.66
N ALA A 148 9.03 -3.72 10.91
CA ALA A 148 7.73 -4.02 10.32
C ALA A 148 7.80 -4.03 8.78
N THR A 149 8.39 -2.99 8.18
CA THR A 149 8.53 -2.90 6.71
C THR A 149 9.36 -4.07 6.15
N SER A 150 10.47 -4.44 6.79
CA SER A 150 11.27 -5.59 6.36
C SER A 150 10.50 -6.90 6.42
N ILE A 151 9.75 -7.14 7.51
CA ILE A 151 8.92 -8.36 7.67
C ILE A 151 7.83 -8.41 6.60
N LEU A 152 7.13 -7.29 6.37
CA LEU A 152 6.05 -7.22 5.39
C LEU A 152 6.54 -7.48 3.97
N ILE A 153 7.65 -6.86 3.54
CA ILE A 153 8.18 -7.06 2.18
C ILE A 153 8.70 -8.50 2.01
N SER A 154 9.33 -9.07 3.03
CA SER A 154 9.78 -10.48 2.99
C SER A 154 8.61 -11.45 2.90
N LEU A 155 7.56 -11.27 3.71
CA LEU A 155 6.36 -12.09 3.66
C LEU A 155 5.58 -11.91 2.36
N LEU A 156 5.58 -10.70 1.80
CA LEU A 156 5.04 -10.43 0.47
C LEU A 156 5.74 -11.28 -0.60
N GLY A 157 7.08 -11.37 -0.55
CA GLY A 157 7.86 -12.27 -1.42
C GLY A 157 7.49 -13.75 -1.23
N VAL A 158 7.31 -14.20 0.01
CA VAL A 158 6.81 -15.57 0.29
C VAL A 158 5.43 -15.78 -0.34
N GLY A 159 4.53 -14.79 -0.23
CA GLY A 159 3.22 -14.81 -0.87
C GLY A 159 3.32 -15.06 -2.38
N PHE A 160 4.21 -14.35 -3.08
CA PHE A 160 4.44 -14.55 -4.52
C PHE A 160 4.95 -15.95 -4.86
N VAL A 161 5.88 -16.48 -4.07
CA VAL A 161 6.40 -17.84 -4.28
C VAL A 161 5.28 -18.87 -4.09
N LEU A 162 4.44 -18.71 -3.07
CA LEU A 162 3.31 -19.61 -2.81
C LEU A 162 2.29 -19.57 -3.95
N VAL A 163 1.90 -18.37 -4.40
CA VAL A 163 0.95 -18.19 -5.50
C VAL A 163 1.51 -18.70 -6.83
N GLY A 164 2.80 -18.49 -7.09
CA GLY A 164 3.44 -18.88 -8.35
C GLY A 164 3.78 -20.37 -8.44
N TYR A 165 4.14 -21.01 -7.33
CA TYR A 165 4.81 -22.32 -7.38
C TYR A 165 4.29 -23.37 -6.40
N ALA A 166 3.54 -23.00 -5.35
CA ALA A 166 3.06 -23.97 -4.37
C ALA A 166 1.75 -24.66 -4.80
N PRO A 167 1.43 -25.86 -4.28
CA PRO A 167 0.15 -26.53 -4.55
C PRO A 167 -1.06 -25.65 -4.20
N ILE A 168 -2.23 -25.96 -4.77
CA ILE A 168 -3.46 -25.14 -4.63
C ILE A 168 -3.79 -24.77 -3.17
N ALA A 169 -3.62 -25.71 -2.24
CA ALA A 169 -3.88 -25.50 -0.81
C ALA A 169 -3.00 -24.39 -0.20
N LEU A 170 -1.74 -24.30 -0.62
CA LEU A 170 -0.79 -23.29 -0.15
C LEU A 170 -0.84 -22.00 -0.97
N ALA A 171 -1.24 -22.07 -2.24
CA ALA A 171 -1.40 -20.90 -3.10
C ALA A 171 -2.48 -19.95 -2.57
N GLY A 172 -3.57 -20.48 -2.01
CA GLY A 172 -4.60 -19.66 -1.34
C GLY A 172 -4.05 -18.91 -0.11
N ALA A 173 -3.23 -19.56 0.71
CA ALA A 173 -2.52 -18.89 1.80
C ALA A 173 -1.54 -17.82 1.27
N GLY A 174 -0.89 -18.09 0.14
CA GLY A 174 -0.07 -17.12 -0.58
C GLY A 174 -0.83 -15.85 -0.97
N CYS A 175 -2.03 -15.99 -1.54
CA CYS A 175 -2.90 -14.86 -1.89
C CYS A 175 -3.31 -14.05 -0.65
N PHE A 176 -3.66 -14.72 0.44
CA PHE A 176 -3.98 -14.06 1.70
C PHE A 176 -2.79 -13.28 2.26
N ILE A 177 -1.61 -13.90 2.32
CA ILE A 177 -0.37 -13.26 2.80
C ILE A 177 0.01 -12.08 1.91
N TRP A 178 -0.11 -12.23 0.59
CA TRP A 178 0.13 -11.16 -0.38
C TRP A 178 -0.79 -9.97 -0.11
N GLY A 179 -2.11 -10.20 -0.03
CA GLY A 179 -3.06 -9.14 0.29
C GLY A 179 -2.72 -8.45 1.60
N LEU A 180 -2.52 -9.23 2.66
CA LEU A 180 -2.19 -8.73 3.99
C LEU A 180 -0.95 -7.85 3.99
N CYS A 181 0.15 -8.33 3.40
CA CYS A 181 1.42 -7.61 3.42
C CYS A 181 1.41 -6.42 2.47
N GLY A 182 0.78 -6.55 1.31
CA GLY A 182 0.65 -5.49 0.32
C GLY A 182 -0.04 -4.26 0.89
N TRP A 183 -1.21 -4.45 1.50
CA TRP A 183 -1.97 -3.35 2.10
C TRP A 183 -1.35 -2.82 3.39
N ALA A 184 -0.80 -3.70 4.24
CA ALA A 184 -0.13 -3.29 5.46
C ALA A 184 1.14 -2.45 5.21
N SER A 185 1.83 -2.66 4.07
CA SER A 185 3.12 -2.02 3.77
C SER A 185 3.08 -0.49 3.70
N MET A 186 1.93 0.10 3.37
CA MET A 186 1.78 1.55 3.24
C MET A 186 1.91 2.29 4.58
N ALA A 187 1.30 1.76 5.65
CA ALA A 187 1.22 2.42 6.95
C ALA A 187 2.60 2.73 7.58
N PRO A 188 3.56 1.77 7.70
CA PRO A 188 4.88 2.08 8.24
C PRO A 188 5.67 3.07 7.38
N GLN A 189 5.49 3.07 6.06
CA GLN A 189 6.15 4.03 5.16
C GLN A 189 5.59 5.44 5.36
N GLN A 190 4.26 5.59 5.44
CA GLN A 190 3.60 6.86 5.76
C GLN A 190 4.01 7.38 7.14
N HIS A 191 4.02 6.50 8.15
CA HIS A 191 4.46 6.85 9.50
C HIS A 191 5.91 7.38 9.50
N ALA A 192 6.82 6.68 8.81
CA ALA A 192 8.22 7.10 8.69
C ALA A 192 8.35 8.49 8.04
N LEU A 193 7.61 8.75 6.96
CA LEU A 193 7.64 10.03 6.26
C LEU A 193 7.05 11.19 7.09
N VAL A 194 5.92 10.96 7.75
CA VAL A 194 5.27 11.97 8.60
C VAL A 194 6.12 12.30 9.82
N THR A 195 6.77 11.29 10.41
CA THR A 195 7.67 11.48 11.55
C THR A 195 8.95 12.22 11.14
N HIS A 196 9.49 11.93 9.96
CA HIS A 196 10.72 12.56 9.47
C HIS A 196 10.53 14.04 9.11
N ALA A 197 9.41 14.39 8.48
CA ALA A 197 9.11 15.77 8.08
C ALA A 197 7.66 16.18 8.47
N PRO A 198 7.37 16.44 9.75
CA PRO A 198 6.01 16.75 10.22
C PRO A 198 5.40 17.98 9.53
N ARG A 199 6.23 18.98 9.20
CA ARG A 199 5.82 20.19 8.47
C ARG A 199 5.27 19.88 7.07
N HIS A 200 5.68 18.76 6.48
CA HIS A 200 5.28 18.32 5.14
C HIS A 200 4.37 17.08 5.16
N ALA A 201 3.82 16.71 6.32
CA ALA A 201 3.07 15.46 6.50
C ALA A 201 1.98 15.21 5.43
N ALA A 202 1.15 16.22 5.14
CA ALA A 202 0.10 16.10 4.12
C ALA A 202 0.68 15.86 2.71
N ALA A 203 1.78 16.53 2.36
CA ALA A 203 2.45 16.34 1.09
C ALA A 203 3.12 14.96 1.02
N SER A 204 3.74 14.51 2.12
CA SER A 204 4.38 13.20 2.21
C SER A 204 3.41 12.05 2.04
N VAL A 205 2.22 12.13 2.65
CA VAL A 205 1.15 11.13 2.47
C VAL A 205 0.71 11.09 1.01
N ALA A 206 0.47 12.25 0.40
CA ALA A 206 0.10 12.34 -1.01
C ALA A 206 1.18 11.76 -1.93
N TRP A 207 2.45 12.12 -1.72
CA TRP A 207 3.58 11.57 -2.50
C TRP A 207 3.71 10.06 -2.35
N ASN A 208 3.49 9.54 -1.15
CA ASN A 208 3.56 8.11 -0.88
C ASN A 208 2.44 7.34 -1.59
N SER A 209 1.19 7.82 -1.52
CA SER A 209 0.09 7.25 -2.29
C SER A 209 0.35 7.32 -3.80
N SER A 210 0.85 8.46 -4.30
CA SER A 210 1.22 8.61 -5.71
C SER A 210 2.31 7.62 -6.12
N ALA A 211 3.34 7.43 -5.31
CA ALA A 211 4.41 6.45 -5.57
C ALA A 211 3.86 5.02 -5.62
N ASN A 212 2.94 4.65 -4.73
CA ASN A 212 2.30 3.34 -4.72
C ASN A 212 1.50 3.07 -6.00
N TYR A 213 0.65 4.01 -6.41
CA TYR A 213 -0.16 3.85 -7.62
C TYR A 213 0.65 3.97 -8.91
N LEU A 214 1.66 4.85 -8.95
CA LEU A 214 2.61 4.90 -10.06
C LEU A 214 3.35 3.57 -10.19
N GLY A 215 3.83 3.01 -9.08
CA GLY A 215 4.44 1.69 -9.05
C GLY A 215 3.49 0.61 -9.57
N SER A 216 2.24 0.62 -9.10
CA SER A 216 1.20 -0.32 -9.56
C SER A 216 0.99 -0.24 -11.07
N GLY A 217 0.90 0.98 -11.63
CA GLY A 217 0.77 1.21 -13.06
C GLY A 217 1.99 0.74 -13.87
N ILE A 218 3.20 0.98 -13.35
CA ILE A 218 4.44 0.47 -13.96
C ILE A 218 4.44 -1.06 -13.95
N GLY A 219 4.11 -1.69 -12.82
CA GLY A 219 4.04 -3.15 -12.71
C GLY A 219 2.99 -3.75 -13.65
N ALA A 220 1.82 -3.12 -13.76
CA ALA A 220 0.81 -3.50 -14.74
C ALA A 220 1.34 -3.37 -16.17
N ALA A 221 1.95 -2.25 -16.55
CA ALA A 221 2.51 -2.05 -17.88
C ALA A 221 3.62 -3.07 -18.22
N LEU A 222 4.51 -3.35 -17.27
CA LEU A 222 5.57 -4.35 -17.43
C LEU A 222 5.01 -5.77 -17.58
N GLY A 223 4.00 -6.13 -16.79
CA GLY A 223 3.33 -7.43 -16.94
C GLY A 223 2.61 -7.56 -18.28
N SER A 224 1.96 -6.49 -18.76
CA SER A 224 1.29 -6.48 -20.07
C SER A 224 2.31 -6.64 -21.20
N ALA A 225 3.44 -5.94 -21.12
CA ALA A 225 4.52 -6.05 -22.09
C ALA A 225 5.13 -7.46 -22.10
N ALA A 226 5.31 -8.06 -20.91
CA ALA A 226 5.82 -9.42 -20.78
C ALA A 226 4.87 -10.46 -21.41
N LEU A 227 3.57 -10.38 -21.12
CA LEU A 227 2.55 -11.25 -21.73
C LEU A 227 2.45 -11.02 -23.24
N GLY A 228 2.53 -9.75 -23.69
CA GLY A 228 2.55 -9.39 -25.11
C GLY A 228 3.78 -9.91 -25.85
N ALA A 229 4.90 -10.10 -25.16
CA ALA A 229 6.10 -10.75 -25.68
C ALA A 229 6.05 -12.29 -25.58
N HIS A 230 4.87 -12.88 -25.32
CA HIS A 230 4.65 -14.31 -25.14
C HIS A 230 5.37 -14.94 -23.94
N LEU A 231 5.76 -14.14 -22.94
CA LEU A 231 6.25 -14.70 -21.67
C LEU A 231 5.09 -15.40 -20.95
N ALA A 232 5.30 -16.62 -20.49
CA ALA A 232 4.27 -17.34 -19.75
C ALA A 232 3.93 -16.61 -18.44
N ALA A 233 2.63 -16.51 -18.11
CA ALA A 233 2.15 -15.83 -16.90
C ALA A 233 2.75 -16.38 -15.61
N ALA A 234 3.18 -17.65 -15.60
CA ALA A 234 3.88 -18.29 -14.49
C ALA A 234 5.22 -17.62 -14.12
N TRP A 235 5.78 -16.75 -14.97
CA TRP A 235 7.00 -15.97 -14.69
C TRP A 235 6.72 -14.61 -14.05
N LEU A 236 5.48 -14.10 -14.10
CA LEU A 236 5.14 -12.82 -13.50
C LEU A 236 5.41 -12.76 -11.98
N PRO A 237 5.16 -13.83 -11.18
CA PRO A 237 5.55 -13.84 -9.77
C PRO A 237 7.06 -13.67 -9.54
N VAL A 238 7.92 -14.12 -10.46
CA VAL A 238 9.38 -13.86 -10.38
C VAL A 238 9.67 -12.38 -10.56
N GLY A 239 9.03 -11.74 -11.54
CA GLY A 239 9.15 -10.30 -11.75
C GLY A 239 8.76 -9.49 -10.50
N ALA A 240 7.65 -9.86 -9.88
CA ALA A 240 7.22 -9.27 -8.61
C ALA A 240 8.19 -9.55 -7.46
N LEU A 241 8.75 -10.77 -7.38
CA LEU A 241 9.76 -11.12 -6.38
C LEU A 241 11.05 -10.30 -6.55
N MET A 242 11.49 -10.06 -7.78
CA MET A 242 12.62 -9.16 -8.06
C MET A 242 12.32 -7.73 -7.61
N ALA A 243 11.14 -7.21 -7.95
CA ALA A 243 10.71 -5.87 -7.53
C ALA A 243 10.64 -5.74 -5.99
N ALA A 244 10.07 -6.74 -5.30
CA ALA A 244 10.05 -6.78 -3.83
C ALA A 244 11.46 -6.89 -3.22
N SER A 245 12.36 -7.63 -3.86
CA SER A 245 13.76 -7.74 -3.43
C SER A 245 14.50 -6.40 -3.57
N ILE A 246 14.23 -5.65 -4.64
CA ILE A 246 14.76 -4.29 -4.82
C ILE A 246 14.20 -3.36 -3.74
N ALA A 247 12.89 -3.42 -3.46
CA ALA A 247 12.27 -2.66 -2.37
C ALA A 247 12.93 -2.96 -1.02
N LEU A 248 13.16 -4.25 -0.72
CA LEU A 248 13.82 -4.69 0.50
C LEU A 248 15.26 -4.20 0.57
N LEU A 249 16.01 -4.29 -0.53
CA LEU A 249 17.41 -3.81 -0.59
C LEU A 249 17.50 -2.31 -0.31
N ILE A 250 16.66 -1.49 -0.97
CA ILE A 250 16.61 -0.04 -0.73
C ILE A 250 16.28 0.24 0.74
N HIS A 251 15.29 -0.48 1.29
CA HIS A 251 14.88 -0.33 2.68
C HIS A 251 16.00 -0.71 3.67
N LEU A 252 16.73 -1.80 3.43
CA LEU A 252 17.85 -2.23 4.28
C LEU A 252 19.03 -1.27 4.20
N ILE A 253 19.35 -0.72 3.03
CA ILE A 253 20.38 0.33 2.88
C ILE A 253 19.98 1.57 3.67
N LYS A 254 18.71 1.99 3.57
CA LYS A 254 18.15 3.11 4.35
C LYS A 254 18.26 2.86 5.86
N ALA A 255 17.85 1.68 6.31
CA ALA A 255 17.88 1.28 7.72
C ALA A 255 19.31 1.24 8.28
N ARG A 256 20.28 0.73 7.50
CA ARG A 256 21.68 0.68 7.90
C ARG A 256 22.26 2.08 8.07
N LYS A 257 21.97 3.00 7.14
CA LYS A 257 22.45 4.39 7.24
C LYS A 257 21.90 5.11 8.46
N ALA A 258 20.62 4.89 8.80
CA ALA A 258 20.00 5.46 10.00
C ALA A 258 20.65 4.96 11.30
N HIS A 259 21.00 3.67 11.38
CA HIS A 259 21.70 3.11 12.54
C HIS A 259 23.15 3.59 12.69
N VAL A 260 23.86 3.86 11.58
CA VAL A 260 25.26 4.34 11.63
C VAL A 260 25.35 5.77 12.15
N THR A 261 24.36 6.61 11.87
CA THR A 261 24.28 7.99 12.38
C THR A 261 23.96 8.10 13.88
N GLU A 262 23.47 7.03 14.52
CA GLU A 262 23.17 6.97 15.96
C GLU A 262 24.26 6.26 16.80
N SER A 263 25.44 5.97 16.21
CA SER A 263 26.54 5.35 16.95
C SER A 263 27.10 6.32 18.04
N PRO A 264 27.33 5.89 19.30
CA PRO A 264 27.61 6.78 20.44
C PRO A 264 28.98 7.48 20.43
N TYR A 265 29.82 7.28 19.41
CA TYR A 265 31.15 7.89 19.33
C TYR A 265 31.15 9.22 18.56
N GLY A 266 30.28 10.13 19.01
CA GLY A 266 30.17 11.49 18.49
C GLY A 266 30.03 12.55 19.59
N SER A 267 30.26 12.22 20.86
CA SER A 267 30.48 13.22 21.90
C SER A 267 31.87 13.81 21.70
N GLY A 268 31.90 15.00 21.11
CA GLY A 268 33.08 15.83 21.00
C GLY A 268 33.77 15.94 22.36
N CYS A 269 35.04 15.55 22.39
CA CYS A 269 35.98 16.12 23.34
C CYS A 269 36.61 17.33 22.65
N SER A 270 35.88 18.43 22.67
CA SER A 270 36.39 19.76 22.37
C SER A 270 35.81 20.73 23.39
N GLU A 271 36.71 21.17 24.29
CA GLU A 271 36.64 22.41 25.09
C GLU A 271 35.61 22.39 26.25
N LEU A 272 35.93 22.69 27.51
CA LEU A 272 36.95 23.54 28.15
C LEU A 272 37.36 22.96 29.51
#